data_AF-A0A0A8K766-F1
#
_entry.id   AF-A0A0A8K766-F1
#
_cell.length_a   1.000
_cell.length_b   1.000
_cell.length_c   1.000
_cell.angle_alpha   90.00
_cell.angle_beta   90.00
_cell.angle_gamma   90.00
#
_symmetry.space_group_name_H-M   'P 1'
#
loop_
_entity.id
_entity.type
_entity.pdbx_description
1 polymer ?
#
loop_
_entity_poly.entity_id
_entity_poly.type
_entity_poly.pdbx_seq_one_letter_code
_entity_poly.pdbx_strand_id
1 'polypeptide(L)' 'MDRKDKRLIANACYVITDGESGDATYKRYRPDPARWEPVSTNAEHEPIYVTEDSKPTVVGRVRRTLLDM' A
#
# COMPACT_ATOMS: atom_id res chain seq x y z
N MET A 1 -10.87 -3.21 -6.28
CA MET A 1 -10.35 -1.97 -5.65
C MET A 1 -11.08 -0.77 -6.23
N ASP A 2 -11.14 0.34 -5.51
CA ASP A 2 -11.71 1.59 -6.02
C ASP A 2 -10.56 2.56 -6.38
N ARG A 3 -10.43 2.89 -7.68
CA ARG A 3 -9.35 3.75 -8.21
C ARG A 3 -9.60 5.25 -7.96
N LYS A 4 -10.84 5.64 -7.67
CA LYS A 4 -11.21 7.03 -7.36
C LYS A 4 -10.97 7.33 -5.88
N ASP A 5 -11.04 6.32 -5.04
CA ASP A 5 -10.84 6.39 -3.60
C ASP A 5 -9.36 6.30 -3.22
N LYS A 6 -8.70 7.46 -3.21
CA LYS A 6 -7.29 7.64 -2.82
C LYS A 6 -7.10 8.17 -1.39
N ARG A 7 -8.18 8.29 -0.63
CA ARG A 7 -8.12 8.82 0.74
C ARG A 7 -7.40 7.83 1.65
N LEU A 8 -6.35 8.30 2.32
CA LEU A 8 -5.57 7.52 3.28
C LEU A 8 -6.35 7.37 4.59
N ILE A 9 -6.90 6.18 4.78
CA ILE A 9 -7.52 5.68 6.00
C ILE A 9 -6.57 4.71 6.69
N ALA A 10 -6.38 4.91 7.99
CA ALA A 10 -5.55 4.06 8.84
C ALA A 10 -5.98 2.58 8.74
N ASN A 11 -4.99 1.68 8.68
CA ASN A 11 -5.13 0.22 8.64
C ASN A 11 -5.84 -0.35 7.39
N ALA A 12 -6.28 0.50 6.46
CA ALA A 12 -6.84 0.05 5.20
C ALA A 12 -5.72 -0.40 4.25
N CYS A 13 -6.10 -1.25 3.28
CA CYS A 13 -5.18 -1.76 2.27
C CYS A 13 -5.34 -1.03 0.94
N TYR A 14 -4.24 -0.86 0.23
CA TYR A 14 -4.17 -0.10 -1.01
C TYR A 14 -3.28 -0.83 -2.01
N VAL A 15 -3.51 -0.51 -3.28
CA VAL A 15 -2.51 -0.75 -4.32
C VAL A 15 -1.72 0.54 -4.49
N ILE A 16 -0.39 0.43 -4.37
CA ILE A 16 0.55 1.53 -4.51
C ILE A 16 1.55 1.23 -5.62
N THR A 17 2.12 2.26 -6.24
CA THR A 17 3.21 2.14 -7.21
C THR A 17 4.32 3.11 -6.86
N ASP A 18 5.56 2.78 -7.21
CA ASP A 18 6.71 3.68 -7.15
C ASP A 18 6.66 4.77 -8.23
N GLY A 19 5.78 4.64 -9.23
CA GLY A 19 5.53 5.65 -10.27
C GLY A 19 6.58 5.70 -11.38
N GLU A 20 7.79 5.19 -11.15
CA GLU A 20 8.88 5.18 -12.13
C GLU A 20 8.88 3.90 -12.97
N SER A 21 8.86 2.74 -12.31
CA SER A 21 8.82 1.42 -12.96
C SER A 21 7.40 0.98 -13.33
N GLY A 22 6.39 1.56 -12.69
CA GLY A 22 4.98 1.20 -12.88
C GLY A 22 4.58 -0.10 -12.17
N ASP A 23 5.47 -0.66 -11.36
CA ASP A 23 5.20 -1.84 -10.55
C ASP A 23 4.18 -1.51 -9.46
N ALA A 24 3.19 -2.36 -9.32
CA ALA A 24 2.08 -2.18 -8.38
C ALA A 24 2.15 -3.21 -7.27
N THR A 25 2.16 -2.74 -6.01
CA THR A 25 2.23 -3.59 -4.82
C THR A 25 1.03 -3.40 -3.91
N TYR A 26 0.68 -4.46 -3.17
CA TYR A 26 -0.40 -4.45 -2.18
C TYR A 26 0.16 -4.22 -0.78
N LYS A 27 -0.21 -3.10 -0.15
CA LYS A 27 0.28 -2.74 1.20
C LYS A 27 -0.81 -2.14 2.06
N ARG A 28 -0.60 -2.16 3.38
CA ARG A 28 -1.45 -1.53 4.40
C ARG A 28 -0.87 -0.19 4.81
N TYR A 29 -1.73 0.84 4.91
CA TYR A 29 -1.32 2.16 5.39
C TYR A 29 -1.38 2.27 6.92
N ARG A 30 -0.33 2.79 7.54
CA ARG A 30 -0.31 3.25 8.94
C ARG A 30 0.04 4.73 8.98
N PRO A 31 -0.68 5.57 9.73
CA PRO A 31 -0.43 7.01 9.78
C PRO A 31 0.67 7.43 10.78
N ASP A 32 1.04 6.58 11.74
CA ASP A 32 1.95 6.93 12.84
C ASP A 32 2.99 5.83 13.12
N PRO A 33 4.29 6.05 12.78
CA PRO A 33 4.72 6.92 11.69
C PRO A 33 4.10 6.50 10.35
N ALA A 34 3.95 7.45 9.43
CA ALA A 34 3.39 7.20 8.10
C ALA A 34 4.20 6.14 7.34
N ARG A 35 3.63 4.93 7.18
CA ARG A 35 4.31 3.81 6.53
C ARG A 35 3.34 2.87 5.79
N TRP A 36 3.92 2.11 4.88
CA TRP A 36 3.28 1.06 4.11
C TRP A 36 3.80 -0.31 4.53
N GLU A 37 2.99 -1.04 5.28
CA GLU A 37 3.33 -2.37 5.77
C GLU A 37 2.92 -3.44 4.74
N PRO A 38 3.79 -4.41 4.43
CA PRO A 38 3.41 -5.57 3.64
C PRO A 38 2.36 -6.39 4.39
N VAL A 39 1.47 -7.04 3.65
CA VAL A 39 0.40 -7.90 4.19
C VAL A 39 0.66 -9.37 3.82
N SER A 40 1.91 -9.70 3.45
CA SER A 40 2.34 -11.05 3.10
C SER A 40 2.68 -11.88 4.33
N THR A 41 2.61 -13.20 4.19
CA THR A 41 3.10 -14.17 5.18
C THR A 41 4.63 -14.34 5.14
N ASN A 42 5.30 -13.81 4.11
CA ASN A 42 6.76 -13.77 4.06
C ASN A 42 7.29 -12.69 5.02
N ALA A 43 8.09 -13.11 6.00
CA ALA A 43 8.72 -12.27 7.01
C ALA A 43 9.88 -11.40 6.48
N GLU A 44 10.39 -11.70 5.28
CA GLU A 44 11.48 -10.94 4.65
C GLU A 44 11.03 -9.58 4.10
N HIS A 45 9.72 -9.34 3.96
CA HIS A 45 9.23 -8.07 3.43
C HIS A 45 9.26 -6.96 4.47
N GLU A 46 10.01 -5.90 4.18
CA GLU A 46 10.14 -4.75 5.06
C GLU A 46 9.06 -3.67 4.82
N PRO A 47 8.67 -2.91 5.88
CA PRO A 47 7.78 -1.76 5.73
C PRO A 47 8.48 -0.61 4.99
N ILE A 48 7.74 0.06 4.11
CA ILE A 48 8.22 1.28 3.43
C ILE A 48 7.77 2.50 4.24
N TYR A 49 8.71 3.27 4.76
CA TYR A 49 8.42 4.54 5.44
C TYR A 49 8.21 5.63 4.40
N VAL A 50 7.18 6.46 4.60
CA VAL A 50 6.92 7.59 3.70
C VAL A 50 7.89 8.71 4.08
N THR A 51 8.90 8.92 3.23
CA THR A 51 9.81 10.08 3.29
C THR A 51 9.48 11.04 2.15
N GLU A 52 10.05 12.26 2.16
CA GLU A 52 9.84 13.22 1.06
C GLU A 52 10.32 12.69 -0.30
N ASP A 53 11.39 11.90 -0.31
CA ASP A 53 11.94 11.24 -1.49
C ASP A 53 11.20 9.95 -1.89
N SER A 54 10.54 9.27 -0.95
CA SER A 54 9.93 7.96 -1.20
C SER A 54 8.43 7.98 -0.88
N LYS A 55 7.68 8.72 -1.71
CA LYS A 55 6.23 8.80 -1.61
C LYS A 55 5.56 7.99 -2.73
N PRO A 56 5.20 6.72 -2.48
CA PRO A 56 4.55 5.91 -3.49
C PRO A 56 3.18 6.50 -3.86
N THR A 57 2.82 6.36 -5.13
CA THR A 57 1.55 6.83 -5.65
C THR A 57 0.46 5.82 -5.31
N VAL A 58 -0.61 6.30 -4.67
CA VAL A 58 -1.79 5.47 -4.39
C VAL A 58 -2.63 5.32 -5.66
N VAL A 59 -2.70 4.09 -6.16
CA VAL A 59 -3.53 3.71 -7.30
C VAL A 59 -5.01 3.63 -6.89
N GLY A 60 -5.28 3.09 -5.70
CA GLY A 60 -6.63 3.03 -5.14
C GLY A 60 -6.75 2.18 -3.88
N ARG A 61 -7.86 2.37 -3.16
CA ARG A 61 -8.17 1.60 -1.94
C ARG A 61 -8.77 0.24 -2.25
N VAL A 62 -8.28 -0.79 -1.58
CA VAL A 62 -8.83 -2.14 -1.67
C VAL A 62 -9.99 -2.30 -0.69
N ARG A 63 -11.14 -2.76 -1.21
CA ARG A 63 -12.37 -2.99 -0.44
C ARG A 63 -12.65 -4.46 -0.17
N ARG A 64 -12.14 -5.33 -1.03
CA ARG A 64 -12.31 -6.79 -0.95
C ARG A 64 -11.07 -7.45 -1.52
N THR A 65 -10.62 -8.50 -0.84
CA THR A 65 -9.58 -9.42 -1.32
C THR A 65 -10.24 -10.78 -1.52
N LEU A 66 -9.92 -11.45 -2.63
CA LEU A 66 -10.26 -12.85 -2.87
C LEU A 66 -8.95 -13.63 -2.72
N LEU A 67 -8.93 -14.58 -1.80
CA LEU A 67 -7.80 -15.47 -1.56
C LEU A 67 -8.30 -16.87 -1.85
N ASP A 68 -7.68 -17.51 -2.84
CA ASP A 68 -7.82 -18.93 -3.09
C ASP A 68 -6.62 -19.58 -2.42
N MET A 69 -6.87 -20.46 -1.45
CA MET A 69 -5.88 -21.03 -0.52
C MET A 69 -5.80 -22.53 -0.68
#